data_AF-A0A0M1JC57-F1
#
_entry.id   AF-A0A0M1JC57-F1
#
_cell.length_a   1.000
_cell.length_b   1.000
_cell.length_c   1.000
_cell.angle_alpha   90.00
_cell.angle_beta   90.00
_cell.angle_gamma   90.00
#
_symmetry.space_group_name_H-M   'P 1'
#
loop_
_entity.id
_entity.type
_entity.pdbx_description
1 polymer ?
#
loop_
_entity_poly.entity_id
_entity_poly.type
_entity_poly.pdbx_seq_one_letter_code
_entity_poly.pdbx_strand_id
1 'polypeptide(L)'
;MNTPFDDARYKAFLEGGKVNCSVVNYSEIETRVFRLEPEFHTTASCSFSDYFIGEQIIELGQYNSIYGINENKEGYPIIRMNEFNGLFTGKAKLYSNKFSLDDFNLYSLKKGDILICRTNGNPALVGKSALVAKDYPYVYESHLFKIRPIDKLINSETLAVFLNTKYGKMEVRKFAMQGNQANFSLAKFKELKIPRFTELFGCGPKVSDF
;
A
#
# COMPACT_ATOMS: atom_id res chain seq x y z
N MET A 1 13.00 8.56 -12.87
CA MET A 1 13.01 8.16 -14.29
C MET A 1 14.07 8.99 -14.99
N ASN A 2 15.30 8.50 -15.08
CA ASN A 2 16.32 9.06 -15.97
C ASN A 2 17.05 7.86 -16.59
N THR A 3 16.31 7.07 -17.35
CA THR A 3 16.98 6.27 -18.38
C THR A 3 17.47 7.28 -19.42
N PRO A 4 18.78 7.31 -19.75
CA PRO A 4 19.30 8.17 -20.80
C PRO A 4 18.52 7.95 -22.10
N PHE A 5 18.40 8.99 -22.92
CA PHE A 5 17.83 8.86 -24.25
C PHE A 5 18.63 7.83 -25.06
N ASP A 6 17.96 6.79 -25.54
CA ASP A 6 18.55 5.72 -26.33
C ASP A 6 18.37 6.07 -27.82
N ASP A 7 19.36 6.78 -28.38
CA ASP A 7 19.37 7.25 -29.77
C ASP A 7 19.30 6.08 -30.77
N ALA A 8 19.92 4.94 -30.43
CA ALA A 8 19.89 3.75 -31.26
C ALA A 8 18.48 3.13 -31.32
N ARG A 9 17.80 3.03 -30.17
CA ARG A 9 16.41 2.55 -30.11
C ARG A 9 15.44 3.49 -30.82
N TYR A 10 15.67 4.81 -30.72
CA TYR A 10 14.84 5.81 -31.40
C TYR A 10 15.01 5.76 -32.94
N LYS A 11 16.25 5.67 -33.44
CA LYS A 11 16.51 5.49 -34.87
C LYS A 11 15.96 4.18 -35.40
N ALA A 12 16.14 3.08 -34.65
CA ALA A 12 15.53 1.80 -35.00
C ALA A 12 14.00 1.91 -35.09
N PHE A 13 13.34 2.63 -34.19
CA PHE A 13 11.89 2.87 -34.27
C PHE A 13 11.49 3.63 -35.56
N LEU A 14 12.22 4.69 -35.92
CA LEU A 14 11.94 5.49 -37.12
C LEU A 14 12.20 4.73 -38.43
N GLU A 15 13.18 3.83 -38.43
CA GLU A 15 13.58 3.03 -39.61
C GLU A 15 12.75 1.74 -39.77
N GLY A 16 11.66 1.59 -39.01
CA GLY A 16 10.77 0.41 -39.07
C GLY A 16 11.31 -0.82 -38.31
N GLY A 17 12.29 -0.62 -37.43
CA GLY A 17 12.80 -1.61 -36.50
C GLY A 17 11.70 -2.15 -35.61
N LYS A 18 11.71 -3.48 -35.41
CA LYS A 18 10.66 -4.29 -34.78
C LYS A 18 10.20 -3.71 -33.45
N VAL A 19 9.12 -2.92 -33.48
CA VAL A 19 8.29 -2.72 -32.30
C VAL A 19 7.63 -4.07 -32.06
N ASN A 20 7.93 -4.70 -30.91
CA ASN A 20 7.21 -5.89 -30.47
C ASN A 20 5.79 -5.45 -30.07
N CYS A 21 4.92 -5.31 -31.07
CA CYS A 21 3.50 -5.12 -30.88
C CYS A 21 2.88 -6.49 -30.63
N SER A 22 2.15 -6.63 -29.53
CA SER A 22 1.26 -7.76 -29.30
C SER A 22 -0.17 -7.25 -29.32
N VAL A 23 -1.02 -7.90 -30.11
CA VAL A 23 -2.46 -7.65 -30.09
C VAL A 23 -3.05 -8.65 -29.10
N VAL A 24 -3.72 -8.14 -28.09
CA VAL A 24 -4.39 -8.95 -27.06
C VAL A 24 -5.89 -8.76 -27.25
N ASN A 25 -6.66 -9.83 -27.17
CA ASN A 25 -8.11 -9.72 -27.33
C ASN A 25 -8.69 -8.93 -26.15
N TYR A 26 -9.70 -8.10 -26.39
CA TYR A 26 -10.35 -7.33 -25.33
C TYR A 26 -10.88 -8.23 -24.20
N SER A 27 -11.46 -9.38 -24.56
CA SER A 27 -11.94 -10.38 -23.61
C SER A 27 -10.84 -11.00 -22.74
N GLU A 28 -9.58 -10.97 -23.19
CA GLU A 28 -8.43 -11.50 -22.44
C GLU A 28 -7.90 -10.50 -21.39
N ILE A 29 -8.24 -9.21 -21.53
CA ILE A 29 -7.86 -8.13 -20.61
C ILE A 29 -9.05 -7.58 -19.81
N GLU A 30 -10.25 -8.09 -20.04
CA GLU A 30 -11.46 -7.76 -19.29
C GLU A 30 -11.35 -8.31 -17.86
N THR A 31 -10.66 -7.55 -17.01
CA THR A 31 -10.65 -7.79 -15.57
C THR A 31 -11.79 -7.01 -14.92
N ARG A 32 -12.02 -7.28 -13.62
CA ARG A 32 -12.93 -6.47 -12.78
C ARG A 32 -12.68 -4.96 -12.89
N VAL A 33 -11.45 -4.56 -13.26
CA VAL A 33 -11.04 -3.17 -13.47
C VAL A 33 -10.63 -2.97 -14.92
N PHE A 34 -11.39 -2.16 -15.66
CA PHE A 34 -11.01 -1.75 -17.01
C PHE A 34 -9.77 -0.84 -16.94
N ARG A 35 -8.63 -1.33 -17.47
CA ARG A 35 -7.34 -0.62 -17.50
C ARG A 35 -6.73 -0.74 -18.90
N LEU A 36 -6.30 0.39 -19.46
CA LEU A 36 -5.71 0.45 -20.80
C LEU A 36 -4.20 0.77 -20.78
N GLU A 37 -3.65 1.06 -19.61
CA GLU A 37 -2.25 1.45 -19.46
C GLU A 37 -1.32 0.26 -19.77
N PRO A 38 -0.39 0.39 -20.74
CA PRO A 38 0.53 -0.69 -21.10
C PRO A 38 1.34 -1.22 -19.90
N GLU A 39 1.70 -0.35 -18.96
CA GLU A 39 2.47 -0.71 -17.77
C GLU A 39 1.71 -1.73 -16.91
N PHE A 40 0.38 -1.64 -16.83
CA PHE A 40 -0.42 -2.58 -16.05
C PHE A 40 -0.34 -4.01 -16.61
N HIS A 41 -0.35 -4.11 -17.95
CA HIS A 41 -0.35 -5.39 -18.68
C HIS A 41 1.05 -5.98 -18.88
N THR A 42 2.08 -5.13 -18.88
CA THR A 42 3.48 -5.54 -19.11
C THR A 42 4.30 -5.68 -17.83
N THR A 43 3.81 -5.16 -16.69
CA THR A 43 4.51 -5.31 -15.40
C THR A 43 4.56 -6.78 -15.01
N ALA A 44 5.76 -7.25 -14.63
CA ALA A 44 5.97 -8.58 -14.10
C ALA A 44 4.99 -8.83 -12.93
N SER A 45 4.16 -9.85 -13.07
CA SER A 45 3.20 -10.26 -12.05
C SER A 45 3.54 -11.65 -11.52
N CYS A 46 3.12 -11.93 -10.29
CA CYS A 46 3.21 -13.27 -9.73
C CYS A 46 1.88 -13.98 -9.93
N SER A 47 1.92 -15.25 -10.33
CA SER A 47 0.72 -16.09 -10.35
C SER A 47 0.56 -16.76 -8.99
N PHE A 48 -0.55 -16.49 -8.33
CA PHE A 48 -0.94 -17.18 -7.10
C PHE A 48 -2.00 -18.21 -7.46
N SER A 49 -1.81 -19.47 -7.06
CA SER A 49 -2.77 -20.56 -7.29
C SER A 49 -3.99 -20.45 -6.39
N ASP A 50 -3.82 -19.97 -5.16
CA ASP A 50 -4.88 -19.67 -4.19
C ASP A 50 -4.63 -18.29 -3.58
N TYR A 51 -5.63 -17.41 -3.69
CA TYR A 51 -5.55 -16.04 -3.21
C TYR A 51 -6.92 -15.49 -2.82
N PHE A 52 -6.90 -14.49 -1.95
CA PHE A 52 -7.99 -13.56 -1.77
C PHE A 52 -7.81 -12.34 -2.69
N ILE A 53 -8.93 -11.74 -3.06
CA ILE A 53 -8.98 -10.37 -3.55
C ILE A 53 -8.93 -9.44 -2.34
N GLY A 54 -8.16 -8.35 -2.41
CA GLY A 54 -7.94 -7.43 -1.30
C GLY A 54 -9.24 -6.97 -0.61
N GLU A 55 -10.31 -6.74 -1.37
CA GLU A 55 -11.63 -6.40 -0.82
C GLU A 55 -12.18 -7.44 0.17
N GLN A 56 -11.94 -8.72 -0.07
CA GLN A 56 -12.49 -9.83 0.72
C GLN A 56 -11.88 -9.90 2.12
N ILE A 57 -10.68 -9.33 2.31
CA ILE A 57 -9.96 -9.43 3.58
C ILE A 57 -10.05 -8.17 4.43
N ILE A 58 -10.68 -7.09 3.97
CA ILE A 58 -10.69 -5.81 4.70
C ILE A 58 -11.87 -5.76 5.66
N GLU A 59 -11.59 -5.63 6.96
CA GLU A 59 -12.59 -5.26 7.96
C GLU A 59 -12.82 -3.74 7.96
N LEU A 60 -11.72 -2.98 7.92
CA LEU A 60 -11.73 -1.52 7.91
C LEU A 60 -10.73 -1.00 6.89
N GLY A 61 -11.17 -0.08 6.03
CA GLY A 61 -10.29 0.71 5.16
C GLY A 61 -10.65 2.18 5.28
N GLN A 62 -9.69 3.03 5.66
CA GLN A 62 -9.99 4.39 6.08
C GLN A 62 -8.93 5.39 5.60
N TYR A 63 -9.39 6.42 4.89
CA TYR A 63 -8.63 7.66 4.68
C TYR A 63 -8.90 8.64 5.82
N ASN A 64 -8.03 9.64 5.93
CA ASN A 64 -8.31 10.82 6.75
C ASN A 64 -8.11 12.09 5.92
N SER A 65 -8.54 13.22 6.49
CA SER A 65 -8.40 14.54 5.91
C SER A 65 -7.60 15.47 6.83
N ILE A 66 -6.55 14.95 7.47
CA ILE A 66 -5.71 15.75 8.38
C ILE A 66 -4.75 16.64 7.57
N TYR A 67 -4.66 17.91 7.97
CA TYR A 67 -3.77 18.92 7.41
C TYR A 67 -3.23 19.85 8.51
N GLY A 68 -2.33 20.77 8.14
CA GLY A 68 -1.82 21.80 9.04
C GLY A 68 -0.92 21.25 10.15
N ILE A 69 0.16 20.58 9.77
CA ILE A 69 1.10 19.94 10.69
C ILE A 69 2.03 20.99 11.31
N ASN A 70 2.35 20.84 12.59
CA ASN A 70 3.27 21.70 13.35
C ASN A 70 4.31 20.91 14.16
N GLU A 71 5.43 21.56 14.47
CA GLU A 71 6.52 21.05 15.33
C GLU A 71 6.38 21.51 16.79
N ASN A 72 5.54 22.50 17.06
CA ASN A 72 5.29 23.09 18.39
C ASN A 72 4.52 22.15 19.34
N LYS A 73 4.12 20.98 18.84
CA LYS A 73 3.34 19.97 19.57
C LYS A 73 1.94 20.43 19.98
N GLU A 74 1.35 21.32 19.20
CA GLU A 74 -0.02 21.78 19.41
C GLU A 74 -1.02 20.79 18.81
N GLY A 75 -2.00 20.38 19.63
CA GLY A 75 -3.06 19.46 19.23
C GLY A 75 -2.64 18.00 19.37
N TYR A 76 -2.97 17.19 18.36
CA TYR A 76 -2.84 15.74 18.42
C TYR A 76 -1.67 15.23 17.58
N PRO A 77 -0.98 14.17 18.04
CA PRO A 77 0.20 13.62 17.36
C PRO A 77 -0.13 12.87 16.07
N ILE A 78 0.71 13.07 15.05
CA ILE A 78 0.56 12.53 13.69
C ILE A 78 1.77 11.64 13.34
N ILE A 79 1.49 10.45 12.82
CA ILE A 79 2.46 9.56 12.18
C ILE A 79 2.52 9.85 10.68
N ARG A 80 3.73 10.02 10.14
CA ARG A 80 3.99 10.00 8.71
C ARG A 80 4.79 8.75 8.34
N MET A 81 4.98 8.56 7.05
CA MET A 81 5.77 7.45 6.53
C MET A 81 7.22 7.46 7.04
N ASN A 82 7.78 8.65 7.31
CA ASN A 82 9.16 8.80 7.78
C ASN A 82 9.36 8.27 9.20
N GLU A 83 8.30 8.17 9.98
CA GLU A 83 8.32 7.60 11.32
C GLU A 83 8.16 6.06 11.31
N PHE A 84 8.08 5.41 10.14
CA PHE A 84 8.08 3.94 10.08
C PHE A 84 9.47 3.40 10.42
N ASN A 85 9.54 2.46 11.37
CA ASN A 85 10.76 1.75 11.74
C ASN A 85 10.68 0.30 11.25
N GLY A 86 11.23 0.05 10.06
CA GLY A 86 11.09 -1.24 9.39
C GLY A 86 9.62 -1.54 9.10
N LEU A 87 9.12 -2.62 9.70
CA LEU A 87 7.75 -3.14 9.52
C LEU A 87 6.74 -2.56 10.52
N PHE A 88 7.17 -1.69 11.43
CA PHE A 88 6.34 -1.16 12.51
C PHE A 88 6.23 0.36 12.46
N THR A 89 5.12 0.89 12.98
CA THR A 89 4.99 2.33 13.22
C THR A 89 5.91 2.75 14.37
N GLY A 90 6.69 3.81 14.17
CA GLY A 90 7.51 4.43 15.21
C GLY A 90 6.72 5.44 16.04
N LYS A 91 7.42 6.47 16.54
CA LYS A 91 6.84 7.53 17.38
C LYS A 91 6.52 8.76 16.54
N ALA A 92 5.35 9.35 16.77
CA ALA A 92 4.97 10.62 16.18
C ALA A 92 5.94 11.73 16.63
N LYS A 93 6.36 12.56 15.67
CA LYS A 93 7.23 13.71 15.92
C LYS A 93 6.50 15.03 15.69
N LEU A 94 5.39 15.00 14.95
CA LEU A 94 4.63 16.17 14.55
C LEU A 94 3.19 16.08 15.02
N TYR A 95 2.51 17.23 15.06
CA TYR A 95 1.16 17.37 15.62
C TYR A 95 0.28 18.22 14.71
N SER A 96 -1.03 18.22 14.92
CA SER A 96 -1.94 19.21 14.36
C SER A 96 -3.09 19.51 15.31
N ASN A 97 -3.45 20.79 15.36
CA ASN A 97 -4.58 21.34 16.10
C ASN A 97 -5.76 21.68 15.15
N LYS A 98 -5.74 21.19 13.91
CA LYS A 98 -6.73 21.52 12.87
C LYS A 98 -7.89 20.54 12.77
N PHE A 99 -8.08 19.67 13.76
CA PHE A 99 -9.18 18.71 13.77
C PHE A 99 -9.75 18.51 15.17
N SER A 100 -10.99 18.01 15.21
CA SER A 100 -11.77 17.85 16.44
C SER A 100 -11.30 16.63 17.26
N LEU A 101 -11.77 16.54 18.51
CA LEU A 101 -11.58 15.33 19.32
C LEU A 101 -12.28 14.12 18.67
N ASP A 102 -13.42 14.33 18.01
CA ASP A 102 -14.15 13.27 17.32
C ASP A 102 -13.36 12.72 16.13
N ASP A 103 -12.75 13.62 15.34
CA ASP A 103 -11.82 13.22 14.26
C ASP A 103 -10.63 12.45 14.82
N PHE A 104 -10.05 12.94 15.93
CA PHE A 104 -8.95 12.25 16.59
C PHE A 104 -9.32 10.82 16.98
N ASN A 105 -10.48 10.66 17.63
CA ASN A 105 -10.97 9.35 18.05
C ASN A 105 -11.23 8.44 16.85
N LEU A 106 -11.85 8.97 15.79
CA LEU A 106 -12.18 8.26 14.56
C LEU A 106 -10.93 7.77 13.80
N TYR A 107 -9.88 8.59 13.74
CA TYR A 107 -8.66 8.29 12.98
C TYR A 107 -7.52 7.71 13.85
N SER A 108 -7.75 7.55 15.15
CA SER A 108 -6.74 6.99 16.06
C SER A 108 -6.27 5.60 15.62
N LEU A 109 -5.00 5.29 15.89
CA LEU A 109 -4.37 4.02 15.54
C LEU A 109 -4.63 2.97 16.63
N LYS A 110 -5.17 1.83 16.22
CA LYS A 110 -5.38 0.66 17.07
C LYS A 110 -4.44 -0.46 16.72
N LYS A 111 -4.17 -1.33 17.68
CA LYS A 111 -3.41 -2.56 17.43
C LYS A 111 -3.99 -3.33 16.24
N GLY A 112 -3.13 -3.79 15.34
CA GLY A 112 -3.52 -4.52 14.13
C GLY A 112 -3.84 -3.63 12.93
N ASP A 113 -3.93 -2.31 13.11
CA ASP A 113 -3.97 -1.42 11.96
C ASP A 113 -2.67 -1.51 11.15
N ILE A 114 -2.79 -1.39 9.84
CA ILE A 114 -1.68 -1.31 8.91
C ILE A 114 -1.78 0.05 8.21
N LEU A 115 -0.74 0.87 8.37
CA LEU A 115 -0.60 2.10 7.62
C LEU A 115 0.12 1.84 6.31
N ILE A 116 -0.42 2.37 5.21
CA ILE A 116 0.10 2.16 3.86
C ILE A 116 0.35 3.53 3.20
N CYS A 117 1.54 3.70 2.61
CA CYS A 117 1.87 4.91 1.87
C CYS A 117 1.03 5.02 0.59
N ARG A 118 0.15 6.01 0.57
CA ARG A 118 -0.76 6.29 -0.55
C ARG A 118 -0.04 6.98 -1.70
N THR A 119 0.77 7.98 -1.40
CA THR A 119 1.41 8.82 -2.40
C THR A 119 2.83 9.21 -2.00
N ASN A 120 3.74 9.18 -2.97
CA ASN A 120 5.12 9.59 -2.77
C ASN A 120 5.78 10.02 -4.09
N GLY A 121 6.69 10.99 -4.03
CA GLY A 121 7.52 11.37 -5.16
C GLY A 121 8.50 10.28 -5.60
N ASN A 122 8.87 9.37 -4.71
CA ASN A 122 9.60 8.15 -5.04
C ASN A 122 8.63 6.97 -5.20
N PRO A 123 8.40 6.45 -6.43
CA PRO A 123 7.51 5.31 -6.66
C PRO A 123 7.88 4.04 -5.89
N ALA A 124 9.14 3.88 -5.48
CA ALA A 124 9.57 2.73 -4.69
C ALA A 124 9.06 2.75 -3.24
N LEU A 125 8.63 3.92 -2.74
CA LEU A 125 8.09 4.09 -1.39
C LEU A 125 6.55 3.98 -1.35
N VAL A 126 5.87 4.06 -2.48
CA VAL A 126 4.42 3.87 -2.57
C VAL A 126 4.05 2.44 -2.19
N GLY A 127 3.03 2.30 -1.35
CA GLY A 127 2.59 1.05 -0.76
C GLY A 127 3.52 0.48 0.31
N LYS A 128 4.60 1.19 0.68
CA LYS A 128 5.35 0.87 1.91
C LYS A 128 4.37 0.84 3.08
N SER A 129 4.40 -0.22 3.86
CA SER A 129 3.42 -0.46 4.91
C SER A 129 4.08 -0.72 6.26
N ALA A 130 3.39 -0.34 7.33
CA ALA A 130 3.82 -0.52 8.70
C ALA A 130 2.67 -0.99 9.59
N LEU A 131 2.95 -1.99 10.42
CA LEU A 131 2.04 -2.54 11.41
C LEU A 131 2.00 -1.66 12.66
N VAL A 132 0.79 -1.40 13.14
CA VAL A 132 0.51 -0.79 14.43
C VAL A 132 0.52 -1.87 15.51
N ALA A 133 1.64 -1.96 16.24
CA ALA A 133 1.88 -3.05 17.21
C ALA A 133 1.02 -2.98 18.49
N LYS A 134 0.47 -1.82 18.80
CA LYS A 134 -0.39 -1.55 19.97
C LYS A 134 -1.26 -0.33 19.70
N ASP A 135 -2.25 -0.11 20.54
CA ASP A 135 -3.01 1.13 20.52
C ASP A 135 -2.08 2.32 20.76
N TYR A 136 -2.12 3.27 19.83
CA TYR A 136 -1.42 4.54 19.99
C TYR A 136 -2.44 5.67 19.97
N PRO A 137 -2.26 6.69 20.82
CA PRO A 137 -3.04 7.93 20.75
C PRO A 137 -2.52 8.81 19.60
N TYR A 138 -2.25 8.22 18.44
CA TYR A 138 -1.73 8.88 17.24
C TYR A 138 -2.79 8.79 16.15
N VAL A 139 -2.80 9.80 15.29
CA VAL A 139 -3.42 9.71 13.97
C VAL A 139 -2.33 9.61 12.90
N TYR A 140 -2.69 9.61 11.64
CA TYR A 140 -1.77 9.46 10.51
C TYR A 140 -1.95 10.59 9.49
N GLU A 141 -0.93 10.86 8.70
CA GLU A 141 -0.99 11.87 7.64
C GLU A 141 -1.89 11.42 6.46
N SER A 142 -2.47 12.36 5.72
CA SER A 142 -3.31 12.11 4.53
C SER A 142 -2.58 11.45 3.34
N HIS A 143 -1.25 11.47 3.34
CA HIS A 143 -0.40 10.68 2.42
C HIS A 143 -0.40 9.18 2.76
N LEU A 144 -1.02 8.77 3.87
CA LEU A 144 -1.21 7.39 4.28
C LEU A 144 -2.71 7.03 4.24
N PHE A 145 -3.01 5.75 4.14
CA PHE A 145 -4.32 5.22 4.51
C PHE A 145 -4.14 4.03 5.45
N LYS A 146 -5.21 3.72 6.20
CA LYS A 146 -5.22 2.66 7.20
C LYS A 146 -6.07 1.51 6.71
N ILE A 147 -5.59 0.29 6.93
CA ILE A 147 -6.36 -0.95 6.73
C ILE A 147 -6.28 -1.79 8.00
N ARG A 148 -7.38 -2.47 8.34
CA ARG A 148 -7.40 -3.59 9.26
C ARG A 148 -8.00 -4.81 8.55
N PRO A 149 -7.28 -5.95 8.51
CA PRO A 149 -7.83 -7.14 7.89
C PRO A 149 -8.80 -7.87 8.82
N ILE A 150 -9.67 -8.69 8.23
CA ILE A 150 -10.47 -9.68 8.93
C ILE A 150 -9.54 -10.77 9.41
N ASP A 151 -9.28 -10.80 10.73
CA ASP A 151 -8.28 -11.69 11.36
C ASP A 151 -8.51 -13.18 11.05
N LYS A 152 -9.77 -13.59 10.88
CA LYS A 152 -10.15 -14.97 10.49
C LYS A 152 -9.67 -15.39 9.10
N LEU A 153 -9.40 -14.43 8.21
CA LEU A 153 -8.93 -14.68 6.85
C LEU A 153 -7.42 -14.47 6.72
N ILE A 154 -6.90 -13.42 7.34
CA ILE A 154 -5.48 -13.09 7.40
C ILE A 154 -5.20 -12.16 8.57
N ASN A 155 -4.23 -12.51 9.42
CA ASN A 155 -3.83 -11.63 10.51
C ASN A 155 -3.01 -10.43 10.00
N SER A 156 -2.92 -9.40 10.83
CA SER A 156 -2.32 -8.11 10.44
C SER A 156 -0.82 -8.20 10.20
N GLU A 157 -0.13 -9.03 10.99
CA GLU A 157 1.29 -9.32 10.88
C GLU A 157 1.62 -9.94 9.53
N THR A 158 0.91 -10.99 9.14
CA THR A 158 1.12 -11.71 7.88
C THR A 158 0.84 -10.79 6.69
N LEU A 159 -0.24 -10.02 6.73
CA LEU A 159 -0.55 -9.05 5.68
C LEU A 159 0.54 -7.97 5.56
N ALA A 160 0.97 -7.38 6.67
CA ALA A 160 2.01 -6.35 6.68
C ALA A 160 3.35 -6.90 6.14
N VAL A 161 3.71 -8.14 6.51
CA VAL A 161 4.90 -8.81 5.99
C VAL A 161 4.77 -9.01 4.49
N PHE A 162 3.67 -9.63 4.01
CA PHE A 162 3.42 -9.88 2.60
C PHE A 162 3.56 -8.59 1.77
N LEU A 163 2.91 -7.50 2.16
CA LEU A 163 2.96 -6.21 1.47
C LEU A 163 4.38 -5.66 1.35
N ASN A 164 5.28 -6.00 2.28
CA ASN A 164 6.68 -5.57 2.27
C ASN A 164 7.62 -6.54 1.52
N THR A 165 7.18 -7.74 1.18
CA THR A 165 7.96 -8.70 0.36
C THR A 165 8.13 -8.21 -1.08
N LYS A 166 9.01 -8.88 -1.83
CA LYS A 166 9.13 -8.68 -3.29
C LYS A 166 7.79 -8.86 -4.00
N TYR A 167 7.02 -9.90 -3.63
CA TYR A 167 5.76 -10.25 -4.29
C TYR A 167 4.63 -9.27 -3.97
N GLY A 168 4.46 -8.88 -2.71
CA GLY A 168 3.48 -7.85 -2.35
C GLY A 168 3.80 -6.50 -2.99
N LYS A 169 5.08 -6.12 -3.06
CA LYS A 169 5.52 -4.91 -3.78
C LYS A 169 5.26 -5.00 -5.28
N MET A 170 5.36 -6.19 -5.90
CA MET A 170 5.02 -6.37 -7.31
C MET A 170 3.52 -6.15 -7.55
N GLU A 171 2.66 -6.73 -6.71
CA GLU A 171 1.20 -6.52 -6.78
C GLU A 171 0.84 -5.04 -6.58
N VAL A 172 1.35 -4.38 -5.56
CA VAL A 172 1.15 -2.94 -5.33
C VAL A 172 1.57 -2.13 -6.56
N ARG A 173 2.76 -2.39 -7.12
CA ARG A 173 3.29 -1.64 -8.28
C ARG A 173 2.45 -1.83 -9.53
N LYS A 174 1.90 -3.02 -9.75
CA LYS A 174 0.99 -3.29 -10.86
C LYS A 174 -0.21 -2.34 -10.84
N PHE A 175 -0.79 -2.09 -9.66
CA PHE A 175 -1.95 -1.21 -9.52
C PHE A 175 -1.60 0.27 -9.25
N ALA A 176 -0.39 0.56 -8.80
CA ALA A 176 0.07 1.93 -8.59
C ALA A 176 0.02 2.72 -9.91
N MET A 177 -0.39 3.99 -9.84
CA MET A 177 -0.32 4.88 -10.99
C MET A 177 0.91 5.75 -10.89
N GLN A 178 1.54 5.98 -12.03
CA GLN A 178 2.71 6.81 -12.14
C GLN A 178 2.33 8.21 -12.62
N GLY A 179 2.98 9.20 -12.03
CA GLY A 179 2.82 10.62 -12.30
C GLY A 179 3.93 11.37 -11.55
N ASN A 180 3.78 12.68 -11.34
CA ASN A 180 4.75 13.46 -10.54
C ASN A 180 4.91 12.89 -9.12
N GLN A 181 3.81 12.43 -8.54
CA GLN A 181 3.81 11.58 -7.36
C GLN A 181 3.11 10.27 -7.72
N ALA A 182 3.76 9.15 -7.47
CA ALA A 182 3.14 7.85 -7.66
C ALA A 182 2.03 7.67 -6.61
N ASN A 183 0.95 6.99 -7.00
CA ASN A 183 -0.24 6.84 -6.16
C ASN A 183 -0.77 5.40 -6.11
N PHE A 184 -1.04 4.93 -4.90
CA PHE A 184 -1.71 3.69 -4.58
C PHE A 184 -2.87 3.97 -3.61
N SER A 185 -4.09 3.70 -4.04
CA SER A 185 -5.32 4.02 -3.31
C SER A 185 -5.88 2.78 -2.61
N LEU A 186 -6.76 2.98 -1.64
CA LEU A 186 -7.55 1.91 -1.03
C LEU A 186 -8.39 1.16 -2.07
N ALA A 187 -8.93 1.83 -3.08
CA ALA A 187 -9.65 1.18 -4.17
C ALA A 187 -8.74 0.23 -4.97
N LYS A 188 -7.48 0.61 -5.19
CA LYS A 188 -6.48 -0.28 -5.81
C LYS A 188 -6.05 -1.39 -4.89
N PHE A 189 -5.96 -1.13 -3.58
CA PHE A 189 -5.69 -2.18 -2.59
C PHE A 189 -6.74 -3.29 -2.66
N LYS A 190 -8.01 -2.92 -2.81
CA LYS A 190 -9.13 -3.86 -2.92
C LYS A 190 -9.03 -4.82 -4.09
N GLU A 191 -8.21 -4.51 -5.09
CA GLU A 191 -8.01 -5.32 -6.30
C GLU A 191 -6.76 -6.21 -6.25
N LEU A 192 -5.94 -6.07 -5.21
CA LEU A 192 -4.73 -6.87 -5.07
C LEU A 192 -5.07 -8.35 -4.94
N LYS A 193 -4.23 -9.20 -5.53
CA LYS A 193 -4.23 -10.62 -5.22
C LYS A 193 -3.33 -10.86 -4.01
N ILE A 194 -3.90 -11.41 -2.95
CA ILE A 194 -3.22 -11.67 -1.68
C ILE A 194 -3.22 -13.19 -1.46
N PRO A 195 -2.06 -13.86 -1.44
CA PRO A 195 -1.99 -15.30 -1.27
C PRO A 195 -2.73 -15.76 -0.01
N ARG A 196 -3.40 -16.90 -0.11
CA ARG A 196 -3.94 -17.55 1.08
C ARG A 196 -2.79 -18.25 1.81
N PHE A 197 -2.52 -17.82 3.04
CA PHE A 197 -1.53 -18.46 3.90
C PHE A 197 -2.23 -19.56 4.70
N THR A 198 -1.92 -20.82 4.40
CA THR A 198 -2.58 -22.02 4.96
C THR A 198 -2.30 -22.26 6.44
N GLU A 199 -1.27 -21.63 6.98
CA GLU A 199 -1.06 -21.50 8.41
C GLU A 199 -0.90 -20.02 8.71
N LEU A 200 -1.86 -19.43 9.44
CA LEU A 200 -1.64 -18.12 10.06
C LEU A 200 -0.40 -18.30 10.93
N PHE A 201 0.68 -17.57 10.65
CA PHE A 201 1.85 -17.50 11.53
C PHE A 201 1.42 -16.79 12.81
N GLY A 202 0.65 -17.48 13.65
CA GLY A 202 0.35 -17.10 15.01
C GLY A 202 1.53 -17.55 15.86
N CYS A 203 2.05 -16.65 16.69
CA CYS A 203 2.62 -17.12 17.94
C CYS A 203 1.58 -18.06 18.56
N GLY A 204 1.98 -19.31 18.82
CA GLY A 204 1.15 -20.30 19.48
C GLY A 204 0.57 -19.78 20.79
N PRO A 205 -0.30 -20.56 21.47
CA PRO A 205 -0.96 -20.14 22.69
C PRO A 205 0.05 -19.45 23.62
N LYS A 206 -0.30 -18.25 24.10
CA LYS A 206 0.43 -17.60 25.19
C LYS A 206 0.62 -18.68 26.25
N VAL A 207 1.87 -19.04 26.50
CA VAL A 207 2.23 -19.86 27.65
C VAL A 207 1.60 -19.14 28.83
N SER A 208 0.56 -19.76 29.38
CA SER A 208 -0.09 -19.32 30.60
C SER A 208 0.98 -19.27 31.68
N ASP A 209 0.99 -18.14 32.38
CA ASP A 209 1.66 -17.84 33.64
C ASP A 209 2.28 -19.06 34.35
N PHE A 210 3.60 -19.02 34.51
CA PHE A 210 4.33 -19.66 35.61
C PHE A 210 4.90 -18.56 36.49
#